data_AF-A0A2T7PR29-F1
#
_entry.id   AF-A0A2T7PR29-F1
#
_cell.length_a   1.000
_cell.length_b   1.000
_cell.length_c   1.000
_cell.angle_alpha   90.00
_cell.angle_beta   90.00
_cell.angle_gamma   90.00
#
_symmetry.space_group_name_H-M   'P 1'
#
loop_
_entity.id
_entity.type
_entity.pdbx_description
1 polymer ?
#
loop_
_entity_poly.entity_id
_entity_poly.type
_entity_poly.pdbx_seq_one_letter_code
_entity_poly.pdbx_strand_id
1 'polypeptide(L)'
;MSDNNEAIDEADATLNSPNNDTNIVALANMAVMQWKMGDREEAERLVNNLEELRGKADFSDKVLDAKAEMAYFYSRIGMKSSSLAVELFEEVVQERPREYSWKYSLALVLRRFTHINFRMYYQLSSEITSQMALRAFDLLVEIRNSDAPKIMKGRALTELGMLLEQAAFLPELKNATKGSKNRPTQAKLCFKKAVELAPRDVHVLTYSGKYFMKNDLEKSLELLERAIDIRPTTTAHHYLGNTYVKMAKVHQKRKSRQHFRGGSSMGRGQRKGKIKREIKRDTDFCFDRREICCQNVLFIGFKKLSSMNVNQACKLLGDDQYFRADDEHINASIRQRQSGGRKSASAVISRHHNHPDFQSWDYKMMIKSSIKPASIQLPDKRASFAQENYQHSITLSREDNPPAIYDLGVFYVLVGDDDEALNQFTILINQTEFLRNSLQIINAYEQSGLIYRRKKHRAKVKKAEEKHAAESRKMFQAALQMQCQFVSSIHTCVPDFKATRPSFFELCSAGKSKNSQEIQFEVARLFDMIKVYVDYLSVLKEMRGFRPRTPLTPSFWRQH
;
A
#
# COMPACT_ATOMS: atom_id res chain seq x y z
N MET A 1 -24.12 7.54 -21.47
CA MET A 1 -25.13 6.66 -22.08
C MET A 1 -24.63 5.23 -22.20
N SER A 2 -23.47 4.95 -22.82
CA SER A 2 -22.85 3.60 -22.81
C SER A 2 -22.74 3.00 -21.39
N ASP A 3 -22.40 3.87 -20.45
CA ASP A 3 -22.15 3.53 -19.05
C ASP A 3 -23.41 3.34 -18.19
N ASN A 4 -24.62 3.58 -18.69
CA ASN A 4 -25.82 3.20 -17.93
C ASN A 4 -26.37 1.88 -18.46
N ASN A 5 -26.28 1.67 -19.78
CA ASN A 5 -26.76 0.46 -20.43
C ASN A 5 -26.00 -0.78 -19.97
N GLU A 6 -24.67 -0.72 -19.95
CA GLU A 6 -23.87 -1.87 -19.47
C GLU A 6 -24.24 -2.15 -17.98
N ALA A 7 -24.48 -1.11 -17.17
CA ALA A 7 -24.85 -1.24 -15.74
C ALA A 7 -26.16 -2.02 -15.56
N ILE A 8 -27.12 -1.70 -16.42
CA ILE A 8 -28.40 -2.39 -16.54
C ILE A 8 -28.16 -3.82 -16.99
N ASP A 9 -27.34 -4.05 -18.02
CA ASP A 9 -27.06 -5.40 -18.52
C ASP A 9 -26.46 -6.32 -17.42
N GLU A 10 -25.59 -5.82 -16.55
CA GLU A 10 -25.02 -6.61 -15.44
C GLU A 10 -26.00 -6.82 -14.28
N ALA A 11 -26.80 -5.80 -13.97
CA ALA A 11 -27.87 -5.95 -12.98
C ALA A 11 -28.91 -6.95 -13.45
N ASP A 12 -29.26 -6.92 -14.74
CA ASP A 12 -30.17 -7.87 -15.38
C ASP A 12 -29.57 -9.28 -15.42
N ALA A 13 -28.30 -9.42 -15.81
CA ALA A 13 -27.59 -10.69 -15.74
C ALA A 13 -27.54 -11.27 -14.32
N THR A 14 -27.40 -10.41 -13.30
CA THR A 14 -27.45 -10.81 -11.89
C THR A 14 -28.84 -11.33 -11.53
N LEU A 15 -29.90 -10.59 -11.85
CA LEU A 15 -31.29 -10.98 -11.57
C LEU A 15 -31.71 -12.26 -12.33
N ASN A 16 -31.18 -12.47 -13.53
CA ASN A 16 -31.43 -13.65 -14.35
C ASN A 16 -30.59 -14.87 -13.95
N SER A 17 -29.58 -14.70 -13.09
CA SER A 17 -28.81 -15.82 -12.57
C SER A 17 -29.67 -16.61 -11.57
N PRO A 18 -29.53 -17.96 -11.48
CA PRO A 18 -30.51 -18.73 -10.71
C PRO A 18 -30.51 -18.34 -9.22
N ASN A 19 -31.68 -18.31 -8.60
CA ASN A 19 -31.91 -17.87 -7.21
C ASN A 19 -31.58 -16.40 -6.90
N ASN A 20 -31.31 -15.55 -7.90
CA ASN A 20 -31.02 -14.13 -7.71
C ASN A 20 -32.10 -13.18 -8.24
N ASP A 21 -33.22 -13.73 -8.74
CA ASP A 21 -34.43 -12.98 -9.12
C ASP A 21 -35.00 -12.14 -7.96
N THR A 22 -34.64 -12.50 -6.73
CA THR A 22 -35.02 -11.81 -5.49
C THR A 22 -33.87 -11.06 -4.81
N ASN A 23 -32.75 -10.83 -5.51
CA ASN A 23 -31.61 -10.09 -4.95
C ASN A 23 -31.98 -8.60 -4.73
N ILE A 24 -32.03 -8.19 -3.46
CA ILE A 24 -32.47 -6.85 -3.06
C ILE A 24 -31.57 -5.76 -3.63
N VAL A 25 -30.24 -5.96 -3.65
CA VAL A 25 -29.28 -4.94 -4.12
C VAL A 25 -29.41 -4.74 -5.63
N ALA A 26 -29.52 -5.83 -6.40
CA ALA A 26 -29.68 -5.78 -7.84
C ALA A 26 -31.03 -5.12 -8.23
N LEU A 27 -32.13 -5.51 -7.58
CA LEU A 27 -33.45 -4.89 -7.79
C LEU A 27 -33.43 -3.39 -7.48
N ALA A 28 -32.87 -2.99 -6.33
CA ALA A 28 -32.81 -1.58 -5.93
C ALA A 28 -31.92 -0.75 -6.87
N ASN A 29 -30.76 -1.28 -7.27
CA ASN A 29 -29.89 -0.60 -8.23
C ASN A 29 -30.58 -0.45 -9.59
N MET A 30 -31.24 -1.51 -10.08
CA MET A 30 -31.98 -1.48 -11.34
C MET A 30 -33.09 -0.42 -11.29
N ALA A 31 -33.89 -0.39 -10.23
CA ALA A 31 -34.96 0.60 -10.06
C ALA A 31 -34.43 2.05 -10.14
N VAL A 32 -33.32 2.33 -9.44
CA VAL A 32 -32.68 3.66 -9.47
C VAL A 32 -32.15 4.00 -10.86
N MET A 33 -31.57 3.04 -11.59
CA MET A 33 -31.06 3.26 -12.94
C MET A 33 -32.18 3.54 -13.94
N GLN A 34 -33.25 2.73 -13.92
CA GLN A 34 -34.42 2.90 -14.78
C GLN A 34 -35.11 4.25 -14.52
N TRP A 35 -35.26 4.62 -13.24
CA TRP A 35 -35.79 5.94 -12.86
C TRP A 35 -34.97 7.09 -13.44
N LYS A 36 -33.63 6.99 -13.39
CA LYS A 36 -32.71 7.99 -13.98
C LYS A 36 -32.75 8.04 -15.50
N MET A 37 -33.11 6.94 -16.16
CA MET A 37 -33.25 6.87 -17.61
C MET A 37 -34.61 7.37 -18.10
N GLY A 38 -35.54 7.62 -17.18
CA GLY A 38 -36.89 8.10 -17.50
C GLY A 38 -37.90 6.98 -17.72
N ASP A 39 -37.49 5.71 -17.60
CA ASP A 39 -38.40 4.57 -17.62
C ASP A 39 -39.02 4.38 -16.23
N ARG A 40 -40.07 5.15 -15.97
CA ARG A 40 -40.74 5.17 -14.66
C ARG A 40 -41.57 3.91 -14.42
N GLU A 41 -42.19 3.37 -15.47
CA GLU A 41 -43.03 2.17 -15.36
C GLU A 41 -42.20 0.97 -14.91
N GLU A 42 -41.03 0.77 -15.52
CA GLU A 42 -40.12 -0.30 -15.14
C GLU A 42 -39.54 -0.11 -13.73
N ALA A 43 -39.16 1.14 -13.39
CA ALA A 43 -38.68 1.44 -12.05
C ALA A 43 -39.73 1.17 -10.96
N GLU A 44 -41.00 1.54 -11.20
CA GLU A 44 -42.11 1.27 -10.28
C GLU A 44 -42.38 -0.24 -10.16
N ARG A 45 -42.30 -0.99 -11.26
CA ARG A 45 -42.40 -2.46 -11.25
C ARG A 45 -41.34 -3.09 -10.32
N LEU A 46 -40.09 -2.65 -10.43
CA LEU A 46 -38.99 -3.15 -9.60
C LEU A 46 -39.15 -2.78 -8.12
N VAL A 47 -39.68 -1.59 -7.82
CA VAL A 47 -40.02 -1.18 -6.45
C VAL A 47 -41.14 -2.04 -5.88
N ASN A 48 -42.18 -2.33 -6.66
CA ASN A 48 -43.26 -3.23 -6.24
C ASN A 48 -42.73 -4.63 -5.95
N ASN A 49 -41.81 -5.16 -6.78
CA ASN A 49 -41.15 -6.43 -6.49
C ASN A 49 -40.42 -6.41 -5.13
N LEU A 50 -39.72 -5.31 -4.80
CA LEU A 50 -39.06 -5.15 -3.50
C LEU A 50 -40.07 -5.12 -2.33
N GLU A 51 -41.23 -4.47 -2.49
CA GLU A 51 -42.29 -4.47 -1.48
C GLU A 51 -42.92 -5.86 -1.30
N GLU A 52 -43.10 -6.62 -2.38
CA GLU A 52 -43.57 -8.01 -2.31
C GLU A 52 -42.60 -8.91 -1.54
N LEU A 53 -41.28 -8.69 -1.68
CA LEU A 53 -40.28 -9.44 -0.91
C LEU A 53 -40.45 -9.24 0.59
N ARG A 54 -40.92 -8.06 1.04
CA ARG A 54 -41.11 -7.75 2.46
C ARG A 54 -42.11 -8.70 3.15
N GLY A 55 -43.05 -9.25 2.40
CA GLY A 55 -44.03 -10.22 2.90
C GLY A 55 -43.51 -11.66 2.98
N LYS A 56 -42.32 -11.97 2.43
CA LYS A 56 -41.78 -13.33 2.40
C LYS A 56 -41.11 -13.70 3.72
N ALA A 57 -41.20 -14.97 4.10
CA ALA A 57 -40.65 -15.48 5.35
C ALA A 57 -39.11 -15.37 5.42
N ASP A 58 -38.43 -15.44 4.28
CA ASP A 58 -36.98 -15.33 4.13
C ASP A 58 -36.49 -13.88 3.95
N PHE A 59 -37.37 -12.89 4.08
CA PHE A 59 -37.01 -11.48 3.85
C PHE A 59 -35.87 -11.01 4.75
N SER A 60 -35.89 -11.39 6.03
CA SER A 60 -34.84 -11.01 6.98
C SER A 60 -33.48 -11.56 6.55
N ASP A 61 -33.44 -12.77 5.99
CA ASP A 61 -32.22 -13.37 5.47
C ASP A 61 -31.71 -12.66 4.22
N LYS A 62 -32.61 -12.31 3.30
CA LYS A 62 -32.26 -11.50 2.11
C LYS A 62 -31.73 -10.12 2.48
N VAL A 63 -32.27 -9.49 3.51
CA VAL A 63 -31.77 -8.20 4.01
C VAL A 63 -30.35 -8.35 4.55
N LEU A 64 -30.03 -9.45 5.23
CA LEU A 64 -28.65 -9.72 5.68
C LEU A 64 -27.69 -9.95 4.50
N ASP A 65 -28.12 -10.67 3.47
CA ASP A 65 -27.33 -10.86 2.24
C ASP A 65 -27.08 -9.51 1.54
N ALA A 66 -28.11 -8.68 1.42
CA ALA A 66 -28.00 -7.35 0.85
C ALA A 66 -27.01 -6.47 1.63
N LYS A 67 -27.05 -6.52 2.97
CA LYS A 67 -26.06 -5.81 3.82
C LYS A 67 -24.65 -6.33 3.59
N ALA A 68 -24.45 -7.64 3.44
CA ALA A 68 -23.14 -8.23 3.19
C ALA A 68 -22.58 -7.80 1.82
N GLU A 69 -23.42 -7.79 0.79
CA GLU A 69 -23.08 -7.32 -0.55
C GLU A 69 -22.74 -5.82 -0.56
N MET A 70 -23.55 -4.99 0.11
CA MET A 70 -23.28 -3.57 0.29
C MET A 70 -21.96 -3.33 1.06
N ALA A 71 -21.72 -4.09 2.13
CA ALA A 71 -20.48 -4.02 2.90
C ALA A 71 -19.26 -4.37 2.03
N TYR A 72 -19.38 -5.42 1.22
CA TYR A 72 -18.36 -5.78 0.24
C TYR A 72 -18.13 -4.64 -0.75
N PHE A 73 -19.19 -4.10 -1.36
CA PHE A 73 -19.09 -2.97 -2.28
C PHE A 73 -18.44 -1.74 -1.64
N TYR A 74 -18.86 -1.33 -0.44
CA TYR A 74 -18.26 -0.22 0.28
C TYR A 74 -16.79 -0.46 0.60
N SER A 75 -16.43 -1.73 0.86
CA SER A 75 -15.04 -2.10 0.98
C SER A 75 -14.27 -1.91 -0.33
N ARG A 76 -14.91 -1.95 -1.51
CA ARG A 76 -14.33 -1.88 -2.86
C ARG A 76 -14.31 -0.49 -3.53
N ILE A 77 -15.10 0.48 -3.05
CA ILE A 77 -15.20 1.80 -3.73
C ILE A 77 -14.26 2.87 -3.17
N GLY A 78 -13.88 2.77 -1.91
CA GLY A 78 -13.04 3.79 -1.32
C GLY A 78 -12.75 3.60 0.14
N MET A 79 -11.63 4.17 0.55
CA MET A 79 -11.31 4.28 1.96
C MET A 79 -12.35 5.13 2.73
N LYS A 80 -13.00 6.12 2.08
CA LYS A 80 -14.09 6.93 2.66
C LYS A 80 -15.31 6.10 3.07
N SER A 81 -15.52 4.95 2.43
CA SER A 81 -16.65 4.06 2.69
C SER A 81 -16.26 2.86 3.55
N SER A 82 -14.99 2.74 3.95
CA SER A 82 -14.52 1.59 4.71
C SER A 82 -15.10 1.53 6.12
N SER A 83 -15.46 2.66 6.75
CA SER A 83 -16.16 2.65 8.05
C SER A 83 -17.56 2.05 7.92
N LEU A 84 -18.32 2.46 6.91
CA LEU A 84 -19.65 1.91 6.62
C LEU A 84 -19.58 0.42 6.27
N ALA A 85 -18.53 0.00 5.54
CA ALA A 85 -18.27 -1.42 5.30
C ALA A 85 -18.05 -2.20 6.61
N VAL A 86 -17.31 -1.64 7.57
CA VAL A 86 -17.10 -2.27 8.89
C VAL A 86 -18.42 -2.39 9.65
N GLU A 87 -19.22 -1.33 9.69
CA GLU A 87 -20.52 -1.32 10.39
C GLU A 87 -21.45 -2.42 9.86
N LEU A 88 -21.65 -2.46 8.54
CA LEU A 88 -22.51 -3.47 7.91
C LEU A 88 -21.97 -4.90 8.08
N PHE A 89 -20.65 -5.10 7.95
CA PHE A 89 -20.06 -6.42 8.16
C PHE A 89 -20.16 -6.87 9.63
N GLU A 90 -20.01 -5.98 10.61
CA GLU A 90 -20.19 -6.35 12.03
C GLU A 90 -21.63 -6.81 12.29
N GLU A 91 -22.64 -6.13 11.74
CA GLU A 91 -24.04 -6.58 11.83
C GLU A 91 -24.23 -7.98 11.24
N VAL A 92 -23.72 -8.22 10.02
CA VAL A 92 -23.85 -9.52 9.34
C VAL A 92 -23.12 -10.63 10.13
N VAL A 93 -21.92 -10.36 10.64
CA VAL A 93 -21.13 -11.34 11.41
C VAL A 93 -21.76 -11.63 12.77
N GLN A 94 -22.44 -10.65 13.37
CA GLN A 94 -23.17 -10.85 14.62
C GLN A 94 -24.37 -11.79 14.42
N GLU A 95 -25.15 -11.59 13.36
CA GLU A 95 -26.33 -12.42 13.06
C GLU A 95 -25.94 -13.80 12.49
N ARG A 96 -24.85 -13.89 11.72
CA ARG A 96 -24.37 -15.14 11.10
C ARG A 96 -22.92 -15.45 11.49
N PRO A 97 -22.65 -15.80 12.77
CA PRO A 97 -21.28 -15.99 13.26
C PRO A 97 -20.55 -17.20 12.65
N ARG A 98 -21.26 -18.15 12.04
CA ARG A 98 -20.66 -19.31 11.36
C ARG A 98 -20.36 -19.05 9.88
N GLU A 99 -20.81 -17.92 9.33
CA GLU A 99 -20.51 -17.55 7.95
C GLU A 99 -19.10 -16.93 7.86
N TYR A 100 -18.10 -17.78 7.66
CA TYR A 100 -16.70 -17.38 7.74
C TYR A 100 -16.27 -16.47 6.59
N SER A 101 -16.99 -16.44 5.47
CA SER A 101 -16.69 -15.54 4.34
C SER A 101 -16.86 -14.06 4.73
N TRP A 102 -17.96 -13.71 5.39
CA TRP A 102 -18.23 -12.36 5.90
C TRP A 102 -17.32 -12.00 7.05
N LYS A 103 -17.04 -12.96 7.95
CA LYS A 103 -16.07 -12.77 9.03
C LYS A 103 -14.67 -12.47 8.51
N TYR A 104 -14.24 -13.19 7.47
CA TYR A 104 -12.97 -12.96 6.80
C TYR A 104 -12.94 -11.60 6.11
N SER A 105 -14.03 -11.22 5.44
CA SER A 105 -14.16 -9.93 4.77
C SER A 105 -14.09 -8.76 5.76
N LEU A 106 -14.78 -8.85 6.90
CA LEU A 106 -14.66 -7.90 8.00
C LEU A 106 -13.21 -7.75 8.46
N ALA A 107 -12.52 -8.87 8.72
CA ALA A 107 -11.13 -8.86 9.14
C ALA A 107 -10.21 -8.19 8.10
N LEU A 108 -10.45 -8.41 6.80
CA LEU A 108 -9.71 -7.74 5.74
C LEU A 108 -9.92 -6.23 5.74
N VAL A 109 -11.16 -5.76 5.90
CA VAL A 109 -11.47 -4.33 5.94
C VAL A 109 -10.79 -3.68 7.16
N LEU A 110 -10.94 -4.28 8.33
CA LEU A 110 -10.29 -3.82 9.57
C LEU A 110 -8.76 -3.77 9.43
N ARG A 111 -8.15 -4.78 8.80
CA ARG A 111 -6.71 -4.79 8.53
C ARG A 111 -6.28 -3.64 7.61
N ARG A 112 -7.13 -3.16 6.70
CA ARG A 112 -6.77 -2.00 5.86
C ARG A 112 -6.57 -0.74 6.67
N PHE A 113 -7.28 -0.58 7.80
CA PHE A 113 -7.06 0.55 8.73
C PHE A 113 -5.67 0.52 9.38
N THR A 114 -5.01 -0.65 9.44
CA THR A 114 -3.64 -0.78 9.98
C THR A 114 -2.56 -0.41 8.98
N HIS A 115 -2.94 -0.26 7.71
CA HIS A 115 -2.00 0.05 6.64
C HIS A 115 -1.55 1.51 6.73
N ILE A 116 -0.24 1.75 6.55
CA ILE A 116 0.36 3.08 6.75
C ILE A 116 -0.32 4.16 5.92
N ASN A 117 -0.62 3.90 4.64
CA ASN A 117 -1.25 4.88 3.78
C ASN A 117 -2.65 5.25 4.28
N PHE A 118 -3.37 4.28 4.86
CA PHE A 118 -4.71 4.50 5.38
C PHE A 118 -4.64 5.35 6.64
N ARG A 119 -3.78 4.96 7.58
CA ARG A 119 -3.56 5.70 8.82
C ARG A 119 -3.12 7.14 8.56
N MET A 120 -2.20 7.35 7.64
CA MET A 120 -1.71 8.68 7.28
C MET A 120 -2.77 9.54 6.57
N TYR A 121 -3.46 8.97 5.58
CA TYR A 121 -4.44 9.72 4.79
C TYR A 121 -5.66 10.13 5.61
N TYR A 122 -6.17 9.23 6.46
CA TYR A 122 -7.35 9.49 7.32
C TYR A 122 -6.98 10.02 8.70
N GLN A 123 -5.69 10.21 8.97
CA GLN A 123 -5.19 10.71 10.26
C GLN A 123 -5.74 9.87 11.43
N LEU A 124 -5.81 8.55 11.25
CA LEU A 124 -6.33 7.66 12.29
C LEU A 124 -5.41 7.69 13.50
N SER A 125 -6.01 7.83 14.69
CA SER A 125 -5.26 7.72 15.93
C SER A 125 -4.62 6.34 16.04
N SER A 126 -3.50 6.26 16.76
CA SER A 126 -2.86 4.98 17.11
C SER A 126 -3.85 4.09 17.84
N GLU A 127 -4.68 4.65 18.72
CA GLU A 127 -5.71 3.93 19.46
C GLU A 127 -6.73 3.25 18.52
N ILE A 128 -7.35 4.00 17.60
CA ILE A 128 -8.31 3.43 16.64
C ILE A 128 -7.62 2.36 15.79
N THR A 129 -6.42 2.65 15.30
CA THR A 129 -5.63 1.70 14.50
C THR A 129 -5.39 0.39 15.25
N SER A 130 -5.02 0.49 16.53
CA SER A 130 -4.75 -0.67 17.37
C SER A 130 -6.01 -1.44 17.72
N GLN A 131 -7.14 -0.77 17.96
CA GLN A 131 -8.44 -1.42 18.16
C GLN A 131 -8.85 -2.23 16.91
N MET A 132 -8.75 -1.62 15.72
CA MET A 132 -9.06 -2.29 14.45
C MET A 132 -8.11 -3.47 14.19
N ALA A 133 -6.81 -3.31 14.50
CA ALA A 133 -5.83 -4.39 14.40
C ALA A 133 -6.13 -5.57 15.33
N LEU A 134 -6.50 -5.30 16.58
CA LEU A 134 -6.86 -6.34 17.54
C LEU A 134 -8.14 -7.06 17.13
N ARG A 135 -9.18 -6.32 16.69
CA ARG A 135 -10.42 -6.93 16.19
C ARG A 135 -10.15 -7.81 14.97
N ALA A 136 -9.35 -7.34 14.00
CA ALA A 136 -8.94 -8.14 12.86
C ALA A 136 -8.18 -9.40 13.31
N PHE A 137 -7.25 -9.27 14.27
CA PHE A 137 -6.51 -10.40 14.83
C PHE A 137 -7.43 -11.46 15.43
N ASP A 138 -8.40 -11.05 16.26
CA ASP A 138 -9.34 -11.94 16.93
C ASP A 138 -10.20 -12.72 15.92
N LEU A 139 -10.76 -12.03 14.92
CA LEU A 139 -11.55 -12.66 13.86
C LEU A 139 -10.74 -13.68 13.06
N LEU A 140 -9.49 -13.37 12.73
CA LEU A 140 -8.61 -14.28 11.99
C LEU A 140 -8.20 -15.50 12.84
N VAL A 141 -7.99 -15.31 14.15
CA VAL A 141 -7.74 -16.42 15.08
C VAL A 141 -8.97 -17.29 15.24
N GLU A 142 -10.16 -16.70 15.28
CA GLU A 142 -11.42 -17.43 15.34
C GLU A 142 -11.61 -18.31 14.10
N ILE A 143 -11.49 -17.75 12.89
CA ILE A 143 -11.59 -18.52 11.63
C ILE A 143 -10.56 -19.65 11.58
N ARG A 144 -9.32 -19.38 12.03
CA ARG A 144 -8.26 -20.40 12.08
C ARG A 144 -8.65 -21.58 12.96
N ASN A 145 -9.29 -21.33 14.10
CA ASN A 145 -9.59 -22.34 15.12
C ASN A 145 -10.99 -22.95 14.98
N SER A 146 -11.79 -22.51 14.01
CA SER A 146 -13.15 -22.99 13.80
C SER A 146 -13.22 -24.24 12.91
N ASP A 147 -14.41 -24.62 12.48
CA ASP A 147 -14.69 -25.66 11.48
C ASP A 147 -14.66 -25.13 10.03
N ALA A 148 -14.25 -23.87 9.80
CA ALA A 148 -14.17 -23.26 8.48
C ALA A 148 -13.42 -24.13 7.44
N PRO A 149 -13.79 -24.05 6.14
CA PRO A 149 -13.10 -24.74 5.06
C PRO A 149 -11.58 -24.49 5.08
N LYS A 150 -10.79 -25.49 4.69
CA LYS A 150 -9.31 -25.42 4.72
C LYS A 150 -8.77 -24.21 3.95
N ILE A 151 -9.37 -23.89 2.81
CA ILE A 151 -9.01 -22.71 1.99
C ILE A 151 -9.19 -21.42 2.81
N MET A 152 -10.34 -21.26 3.47
CA MET A 152 -10.64 -20.10 4.31
C MET A 152 -9.67 -19.98 5.49
N LYS A 153 -9.36 -21.10 6.15
CA LYS A 153 -8.33 -21.15 7.21
C LYS A 153 -6.95 -20.75 6.70
N GLY A 154 -6.58 -21.21 5.49
CA GLY A 154 -5.33 -20.84 4.84
C GLY A 154 -5.25 -19.34 4.54
N ARG A 155 -6.32 -18.75 4.00
CA ARG A 155 -6.44 -17.31 3.77
C ARG A 155 -6.37 -16.52 5.08
N ALA A 156 -7.11 -16.93 6.11
CA ALA A 156 -7.07 -16.28 7.42
C ALA A 156 -5.68 -16.33 8.06
N LEU A 157 -4.98 -17.47 7.97
CA LEU A 157 -3.59 -17.60 8.45
C LEU A 157 -2.63 -16.68 7.68
N THR A 158 -2.83 -16.52 6.37
CA THR A 158 -2.01 -15.62 5.55
C THR A 158 -2.15 -14.18 6.02
N GLU A 159 -3.38 -13.70 6.21
CA GLU A 159 -3.65 -12.35 6.72
C GLU A 159 -3.17 -12.16 8.16
N LEU A 160 -3.31 -13.18 9.00
CA LEU A 160 -2.78 -13.17 10.36
C LEU A 160 -1.25 -13.05 10.35
N GLY A 161 -0.57 -13.76 9.45
CA GLY A 161 0.87 -13.65 9.25
C GLY A 161 1.30 -12.25 8.82
N MET A 162 0.55 -11.62 7.91
CA MET A 162 0.78 -10.24 7.46
C MET A 162 0.61 -9.23 8.61
N LEU A 163 -0.46 -9.38 9.40
CA LEU A 163 -0.73 -8.53 10.56
C LEU A 163 0.35 -8.69 11.65
N LEU A 164 0.81 -9.92 11.88
CA LEU A 164 1.90 -10.21 12.82
C LEU A 164 3.25 -9.66 12.37
N GLU A 165 3.53 -9.56 11.07
CA GLU A 165 4.71 -8.86 10.57
C GLU A 165 4.69 -7.37 10.93
N GLN A 166 3.50 -6.77 10.96
CA GLN A 166 3.29 -5.38 11.35
C GLN A 166 3.29 -5.18 12.87
N ALA A 167 3.25 -6.24 13.68
CA ALA A 167 3.24 -6.18 15.14
C ALA A 167 4.45 -5.45 15.74
N ALA A 168 5.56 -5.36 14.99
CA ALA A 168 6.70 -4.53 15.38
C ALA A 168 6.32 -3.06 15.59
N PHE A 169 5.26 -2.60 14.92
CA PHE A 169 4.74 -1.23 14.95
C PHE A 169 3.43 -1.10 15.73
N LEU A 170 2.85 -2.20 16.20
CA LEU A 170 1.58 -2.17 16.96
C LEU A 170 1.83 -2.79 18.34
N PRO A 171 2.22 -1.98 19.35
CA PRO A 171 2.54 -2.47 20.70
C PRO A 171 1.43 -3.33 21.31
N GLU A 172 0.18 -3.00 21.04
CA GLU A 172 -1.00 -3.71 21.51
C GLU A 172 -1.06 -5.13 20.95
N LEU A 173 -0.78 -5.28 19.64
CA LEU A 173 -0.68 -6.60 19.00
C LEU A 173 0.49 -7.42 19.55
N LYS A 174 1.61 -6.74 19.85
CA LYS A 174 2.77 -7.37 20.51
C LYS A 174 2.43 -7.86 21.92
N ASN A 175 1.53 -7.19 22.64
CA ASN A 175 1.07 -7.61 23.95
C ASN A 175 0.04 -8.75 23.86
N ALA A 176 -0.94 -8.64 22.96
CA ALA A 176 -1.92 -9.70 22.69
C ALA A 176 -1.23 -11.03 22.34
N THR A 177 -0.17 -10.98 21.55
CA THR A 177 0.60 -12.18 21.20
C THR A 177 1.41 -12.75 22.37
N LYS A 178 1.81 -11.97 23.39
CA LYS A 178 2.61 -12.45 24.55
C LYS A 178 1.80 -13.27 25.55
N GLY A 179 0.51 -12.95 25.71
CA GLY A 179 -0.36 -13.60 26.70
C GLY A 179 -0.94 -14.96 26.28
N SER A 180 -0.96 -15.29 24.98
CA SER A 180 -1.57 -16.54 24.52
C SER A 180 -0.67 -17.74 24.82
N LYS A 181 -1.08 -18.62 25.75
CA LYS A 181 -0.37 -19.86 26.12
C LYS A 181 -0.17 -20.86 24.97
N ASN A 182 -0.83 -20.68 23.83
CA ASN A 182 -0.74 -21.50 22.61
C ASN A 182 0.20 -20.93 21.53
N ARG A 183 1.48 -20.72 21.85
CA ARG A 183 2.48 -20.25 20.87
C ARG A 183 3.07 -21.40 20.03
N PRO A 184 3.40 -21.14 18.75
CA PRO A 184 3.96 -19.88 18.25
C PRO A 184 3.12 -19.21 17.15
N THR A 185 2.42 -18.13 17.46
CA THR A 185 1.94 -17.14 16.47
C THR A 185 3.12 -16.30 15.96
N GLN A 186 4.12 -16.97 15.40
CA GLN A 186 5.13 -16.30 14.57
C GLN A 186 4.57 -16.19 13.15
N ALA A 187 4.74 -15.03 12.51
CA ALA A 187 4.33 -14.82 11.13
C ALA A 187 4.79 -15.98 10.21
N LYS A 188 6.04 -16.44 10.36
CA LYS A 188 6.60 -17.58 9.61
C LYS A 188 5.76 -18.86 9.70
N LEU A 189 5.25 -19.18 10.90
CA LEU A 189 4.44 -20.39 11.09
C LEU A 189 3.07 -20.24 10.44
N CYS A 190 2.47 -19.05 10.52
CA CYS A 190 1.21 -18.75 9.86
C CYS A 190 1.30 -18.99 8.35
N PHE A 191 2.32 -18.47 7.68
CA PHE A 191 2.50 -18.69 6.23
C PHE A 191 2.79 -20.15 5.88
N LYS A 192 3.58 -20.89 6.68
CA LYS A 192 3.82 -22.32 6.44
C LYS A 192 2.52 -23.12 6.51
N LYS A 193 1.75 -22.95 7.59
CA LYS A 193 0.46 -23.63 7.76
C LYS A 193 -0.59 -23.20 6.73
N ALA A 194 -0.55 -21.94 6.30
CA ALA A 194 -1.44 -21.47 5.24
C ALA A 194 -1.23 -22.25 3.95
N VAL A 195 0.02 -22.40 3.51
CA VAL A 195 0.39 -23.17 2.31
C VAL A 195 0.06 -24.66 2.47
N GLU A 196 0.20 -25.24 3.65
CA GLU A 196 -0.19 -26.63 3.93
C GLU A 196 -1.71 -26.85 3.81
N LEU A 197 -2.52 -25.90 4.30
CA LEU A 197 -3.98 -26.00 4.25
C LEU A 197 -4.56 -25.71 2.87
N ALA A 198 -3.96 -24.80 2.13
CA ALA A 198 -4.46 -24.32 0.84
C ALA A 198 -3.34 -24.25 -0.21
N PRO A 199 -2.74 -25.39 -0.61
CA PRO A 199 -1.55 -25.43 -1.47
C PRO A 199 -1.80 -25.00 -2.92
N ARG A 200 -3.07 -24.82 -3.32
CA ARG A 200 -3.49 -24.38 -4.65
C ARG A 200 -4.23 -23.05 -4.63
N ASP A 201 -4.35 -22.39 -3.48
CA ASP A 201 -5.01 -21.09 -3.41
C ASP A 201 -4.03 -19.98 -3.81
N VAL A 202 -4.35 -19.25 -4.88
CA VAL A 202 -3.49 -18.23 -5.49
C VAL A 202 -3.16 -17.11 -4.51
N HIS A 203 -4.11 -16.71 -3.67
CA HIS A 203 -3.92 -15.67 -2.66
C HIS A 203 -2.91 -16.12 -1.59
N VAL A 204 -3.11 -17.32 -1.03
CA VAL A 204 -2.21 -17.91 -0.04
C VAL A 204 -0.80 -18.06 -0.59
N LEU A 205 -0.64 -18.58 -1.81
CA LEU A 205 0.67 -18.75 -2.45
C LEU A 205 1.36 -17.40 -2.70
N THR A 206 0.64 -16.43 -3.25
CA THR A 206 1.18 -15.10 -3.59
C THR A 206 1.68 -14.36 -2.34
N TYR A 207 0.86 -14.28 -1.29
CA TYR A 207 1.24 -13.54 -0.08
C TYR A 207 2.23 -14.30 0.80
N SER A 208 2.21 -15.63 0.80
CA SER A 208 3.28 -16.42 1.42
C SER A 208 4.60 -16.23 0.68
N GLY A 209 4.58 -16.22 -0.66
CA GLY A 209 5.73 -15.92 -1.50
C GLY A 209 6.32 -14.53 -1.19
N LYS A 210 5.46 -13.50 -1.08
CA LYS A 210 5.85 -12.15 -0.64
C LYS A 210 6.57 -12.16 0.71
N TYR A 211 6.04 -12.91 1.69
CA TYR A 211 6.68 -13.01 3.01
C TYR A 211 8.07 -13.67 2.93
N PHE A 212 8.19 -14.78 2.21
CA PHE A 212 9.45 -15.50 2.06
C PHE A 212 10.50 -14.69 1.28
N MET A 213 10.10 -13.75 0.42
CA MET A 213 11.01 -12.85 -0.32
C MET A 213 12.01 -12.09 0.59
N LYS A 214 11.75 -11.96 1.89
CA LYS A 214 12.67 -11.33 2.84
C LYS A 214 13.71 -12.28 3.43
N ASN A 215 13.37 -13.57 3.55
CA ASN A 215 14.09 -14.52 4.38
C ASN A 215 14.63 -15.75 3.61
N ASP A 216 13.96 -16.12 2.53
CA ASP A 216 14.12 -17.37 1.79
C ASP A 216 13.68 -17.12 0.33
N LEU A 217 14.62 -16.70 -0.52
CA LEU A 217 14.33 -16.26 -1.88
C LEU A 217 13.92 -17.44 -2.77
N GLU A 218 14.51 -18.60 -2.55
CA GLU A 218 14.21 -19.84 -3.26
C GLU A 218 12.77 -20.30 -2.99
N LYS A 219 12.35 -20.27 -1.72
CA LYS A 219 10.95 -20.57 -1.37
C LYS A 219 9.97 -19.52 -1.90
N SER A 220 10.36 -18.24 -1.90
CA SER A 220 9.56 -17.18 -2.51
C SER A 220 9.32 -17.44 -3.99
N LEU A 221 10.38 -17.81 -4.72
CA LEU A 221 10.34 -18.14 -6.13
C LEU A 221 9.36 -19.30 -6.40
N GLU A 222 9.54 -20.43 -5.72
CA GLU A 222 8.69 -21.63 -5.86
C GLU A 222 7.19 -21.31 -5.68
N LEU A 223 6.85 -20.57 -4.62
CA LEU A 223 5.45 -20.25 -4.31
C LEU A 223 4.83 -19.29 -5.33
N LEU A 224 5.60 -18.32 -5.83
CA LEU A 224 5.10 -17.33 -6.79
C LEU A 224 4.96 -17.91 -8.20
N GLU A 225 5.90 -18.76 -8.63
CA GLU A 225 5.79 -19.51 -9.89
C GLU A 225 4.55 -20.42 -9.85
N ARG A 226 4.35 -21.18 -8.77
CA ARG A 226 3.14 -22.00 -8.58
C ARG A 226 1.85 -21.18 -8.58
N ALA A 227 1.86 -19.96 -8.05
CA ALA A 227 0.69 -19.08 -8.07
C ALA A 227 0.34 -18.66 -9.51
N ILE A 228 1.36 -18.29 -10.29
CA ILE A 228 1.23 -17.87 -11.69
C ILE A 228 0.76 -19.03 -12.58
N ASP A 229 1.30 -20.24 -12.36
CA ASP A 229 0.89 -21.45 -13.09
C ASP A 229 -0.59 -21.78 -12.91
N ILE A 230 -1.16 -21.47 -11.73
CA ILE A 230 -2.59 -21.67 -11.45
C ILE A 230 -3.42 -20.53 -12.06
N ARG A 231 -3.05 -19.28 -11.75
CA ARG A 231 -3.71 -18.10 -12.31
C ARG A 231 -2.70 -16.94 -12.33
N PRO A 232 -2.28 -16.45 -13.50
CA PRO A 232 -1.42 -15.28 -13.58
C PRO A 232 -2.15 -14.07 -13.00
N THR A 233 -1.52 -13.38 -12.06
CA THR A 233 -2.05 -12.15 -11.47
C THR A 233 -1.00 -11.06 -11.49
N THR A 234 -1.46 -9.81 -11.56
CA THR A 234 -0.60 -8.62 -11.47
C THR A 234 0.30 -8.67 -10.24
N THR A 235 -0.27 -9.03 -9.08
CA THR A 235 0.45 -9.08 -7.80
C THR A 235 1.49 -10.20 -7.75
N ALA A 236 1.20 -11.39 -8.28
CA ALA A 236 2.15 -12.50 -8.30
C ALA A 236 3.35 -12.19 -9.20
N HIS A 237 3.12 -11.67 -10.41
CA HIS A 237 4.20 -11.24 -11.31
C HIS A 237 5.03 -10.10 -10.70
N HIS A 238 4.39 -9.11 -10.08
CA HIS A 238 5.10 -8.02 -9.41
C HIS A 238 6.04 -8.55 -8.31
N TYR A 239 5.55 -9.41 -7.43
CA TYR A 239 6.38 -10.01 -6.37
C TYR A 239 7.47 -10.93 -6.93
N LEU A 240 7.20 -11.65 -8.02
CA LEU A 240 8.20 -12.50 -8.66
C LEU A 240 9.33 -11.65 -9.26
N GLY A 241 9.00 -10.53 -9.90
CA GLY A 241 9.98 -9.53 -10.35
C GLY A 241 10.86 -9.03 -9.20
N ASN A 242 10.24 -8.64 -8.08
CA ASN A 242 10.96 -8.22 -6.87
C ASN A 242 11.88 -9.31 -6.32
N THR A 243 11.45 -10.58 -6.32
CA THR A 243 12.26 -11.73 -5.91
C THR A 243 13.50 -11.89 -6.79
N TYR A 244 13.34 -11.83 -8.11
CA TYR A 244 14.46 -11.92 -9.05
C TYR A 244 15.48 -10.78 -8.88
N VAL A 245 15.02 -9.53 -8.66
CA VAL A 245 15.91 -8.40 -8.37
C VAL A 245 16.73 -8.65 -7.10
N LYS A 246 16.11 -9.18 -6.04
CA LYS A 246 16.85 -9.50 -4.80
C LYS A 246 17.86 -10.61 -5.03
N MET A 247 17.50 -11.66 -5.77
CA MET A 247 18.43 -12.75 -6.10
C MET A 247 19.63 -12.26 -6.91
N ALA A 248 19.43 -11.40 -7.92
CA ALA A 248 20.51 -10.79 -8.70
C ALA A 248 21.49 -10.00 -7.82
N LYS A 249 20.97 -9.19 -6.89
CA LYS A 249 21.80 -8.43 -5.93
C LYS A 249 22.61 -9.33 -5.01
N VAL A 250 22.00 -10.40 -4.48
CA VAL A 250 22.70 -11.36 -3.62
C VAL A 250 23.80 -12.07 -4.41
N HIS A 251 23.54 -12.45 -5.65
CA HIS A 251 24.51 -13.08 -6.55
C HIS A 251 25.71 -12.16 -6.82
N GLN A 252 25.47 -10.91 -7.17
CA GLN A 252 26.55 -9.95 -7.41
C GLN A 252 27.38 -9.64 -6.16
N LYS A 253 26.73 -9.50 -5.00
CA LYS A 253 27.43 -9.36 -3.70
C LYS A 253 28.29 -10.57 -3.37
N ARG A 254 27.89 -11.78 -3.78
CA ARG A 254 28.70 -13.01 -3.60
C ARG A 254 29.91 -13.01 -4.54
N LYS A 255 29.72 -12.69 -5.82
CA LYS A 255 30.81 -12.58 -6.81
C LYS A 255 31.88 -11.57 -6.41
N SER A 256 31.48 -10.37 -5.98
CA SER A 256 32.44 -9.33 -5.57
C SER A 256 33.31 -9.79 -4.39
N ARG A 257 32.75 -10.53 -3.43
CA ARG A 257 33.51 -11.09 -2.29
C ARG A 257 34.48 -12.19 -2.68
N GLN A 258 34.16 -13.00 -3.69
CA GLN A 258 35.06 -14.05 -4.17
C GLN A 258 36.31 -13.43 -4.80
N HIS A 259 36.15 -12.38 -5.62
CA HIS A 259 37.29 -11.64 -6.17
C HIS A 259 38.20 -11.04 -5.09
N PHE A 260 37.63 -10.43 -4.04
CA PHE A 260 38.44 -9.89 -2.93
C PHE A 260 39.18 -10.95 -2.10
N ARG A 261 38.73 -12.21 -2.09
CA ARG A 261 39.39 -13.29 -1.32
C ARG A 261 40.52 -14.00 -2.08
N GLY A 262 40.54 -13.91 -3.41
CA GLY A 262 41.58 -14.51 -4.25
C GLY A 262 42.88 -13.70 -4.34
N GLY A 263 42.86 -12.41 -3.97
CA GLY A 263 43.99 -11.49 -4.19
C GLY A 263 44.89 -11.18 -2.99
N SER A 264 44.69 -11.77 -1.81
CA SER A 264 45.52 -11.45 -0.62
C SER A 264 45.67 -12.65 0.33
N SER A 265 46.74 -13.42 0.15
CA SER A 265 47.17 -14.46 1.09
C SER A 265 47.98 -13.90 2.28
N MET A 266 48.38 -12.63 2.28
CA MET A 266 49.12 -12.03 3.39
C MET A 266 48.20 -11.20 4.31
N GLY A 267 48.00 -11.64 5.56
CA GLY A 267 47.47 -10.81 6.65
C GLY A 267 46.05 -11.14 7.17
N ARG A 268 45.80 -12.36 7.67
CA ARG A 268 44.51 -12.78 8.27
C ARG A 268 44.56 -12.81 9.80
N GLY A 269 44.51 -11.65 10.46
CA GLY A 269 44.39 -11.58 11.92
C GLY A 269 43.00 -11.14 12.43
N GLN A 270 42.52 -9.95 12.05
CA GLN A 270 41.52 -9.26 12.89
C GLN A 270 40.21 -8.82 12.19
N ARG A 271 40.02 -9.02 10.88
CA ARG A 271 38.89 -8.40 10.14
C ARG A 271 37.56 -9.19 10.06
N LYS A 272 37.48 -10.42 10.56
CA LYS A 272 36.29 -11.29 10.35
C LYS A 272 35.01 -10.84 11.08
N GLY A 273 35.12 -10.10 12.19
CA GLY A 273 33.96 -9.70 13.01
C GLY A 273 33.14 -8.52 12.47
N LYS A 274 33.81 -7.55 11.82
CA LYS A 274 33.17 -6.28 11.40
C LYS A 274 32.28 -6.46 10.15
N ILE A 275 32.71 -7.33 9.22
CA ILE A 275 32.04 -7.54 7.93
C ILE A 275 30.66 -8.21 8.10
N LYS A 276 30.47 -9.15 9.05
CA LYS A 276 29.16 -9.81 9.25
C LYS A 276 28.04 -8.85 9.68
N ARG A 277 28.36 -7.76 10.41
CA ARG A 277 27.35 -6.80 10.92
C ARG A 277 26.90 -5.79 9.85
N GLU A 278 27.77 -5.43 8.92
CA GLU A 278 27.47 -4.47 7.84
C GLU A 278 26.57 -5.07 6.76
N ILE A 279 26.70 -6.39 6.52
CA ILE A 279 25.89 -7.14 5.55
C ILE A 279 24.41 -7.17 5.92
N LYS A 280 24.10 -7.39 7.20
CA LYS A 280 22.72 -7.36 7.70
C LYS A 280 22.10 -5.98 7.51
N ARG A 281 22.86 -4.90 7.76
CA ARG A 281 22.37 -3.53 7.55
C ARG A 281 22.07 -3.22 6.08
N ASP A 282 22.96 -3.56 5.14
CA ASP A 282 22.79 -3.18 3.73
C ASP A 282 21.71 -3.96 2.95
N THR A 283 21.40 -5.20 3.36
CA THR A 283 20.28 -5.96 2.77
C THR A 283 18.94 -5.46 3.30
N ASP A 284 18.88 -5.14 4.59
CA ASP A 284 17.67 -4.68 5.28
C ASP A 284 17.36 -3.20 4.94
N PHE A 285 18.37 -2.39 4.60
CA PHE A 285 18.17 -0.95 4.38
C PHE A 285 17.68 -0.59 2.97
N CYS A 286 18.07 -1.35 1.95
CA CYS A 286 17.82 -0.93 0.58
C CYS A 286 16.42 -1.30 0.09
N PHE A 287 15.90 -2.52 0.33
CA PHE A 287 14.64 -3.02 -0.26
C PHE A 287 13.48 -3.20 0.71
N ASP A 288 13.76 -3.26 2.01
CA ASP A 288 12.83 -3.84 2.99
C ASP A 288 11.66 -2.92 3.37
N ARG A 289 11.65 -1.71 2.81
CA ARG A 289 10.58 -0.70 2.96
C ARG A 289 9.78 -0.45 1.68
N ARG A 290 10.01 -1.23 0.61
CA ARG A 290 9.66 -0.85 -0.78
C ARG A 290 8.21 -1.03 -1.22
N GLU A 291 7.33 -1.68 -0.47
CA GLU A 291 5.95 -1.91 -0.91
C GLU A 291 4.94 -1.89 0.23
N ILE A 292 4.43 -0.69 0.50
CA ILE A 292 3.22 -0.45 1.27
C ILE A 292 2.15 0.15 0.33
N CYS A 293 2.05 -0.34 -0.91
CA CYS A 293 1.07 0.21 -1.87
C CYS A 293 0.36 -0.82 -2.77
N CYS A 294 0.84 -2.07 -2.83
CA CYS A 294 0.30 -3.05 -3.79
C CYS A 294 -0.94 -3.83 -3.31
N GLN A 295 -1.51 -3.54 -2.14
CA GLN A 295 -2.77 -4.21 -1.73
C GLN A 295 -4.04 -3.55 -2.29
N ASN A 296 -3.90 -2.56 -3.17
CA ASN A 296 -5.01 -1.88 -3.84
C ASN A 296 -5.08 -2.12 -5.36
N VAL A 297 -4.39 -3.13 -5.91
CA VAL A 297 -4.39 -3.42 -7.37
C VAL A 297 -5.67 -4.13 -7.86
N LEU A 298 -6.78 -3.97 -7.15
CA LEU A 298 -8.13 -4.31 -7.66
C LEU A 298 -9.13 -3.17 -7.36
N PHE A 299 -8.66 -1.92 -7.33
CA PHE A 299 -9.42 -0.82 -6.74
C PHE A 299 -9.47 0.44 -7.61
N ILE A 300 -10.42 0.43 -8.54
CA ILE A 300 -10.63 1.47 -9.56
C ILE A 300 -11.23 2.78 -9.00
N GLY A 301 -11.02 3.83 -9.79
CA GLY A 301 -10.89 5.25 -9.43
C GLY A 301 -12.18 6.07 -9.19
N PHE A 302 -12.14 6.89 -8.13
CA PHE A 302 -13.21 7.78 -7.66
C PHE A 302 -13.12 9.24 -8.14
N LYS A 303 -12.60 9.48 -9.35
CA LYS A 303 -12.78 10.79 -10.01
C LYS A 303 -13.36 10.73 -11.40
N LYS A 304 -13.50 9.52 -11.94
CA LYS A 304 -14.40 9.22 -13.04
C LYS A 304 -15.71 8.59 -12.55
N LEU A 305 -15.86 8.26 -11.26
CA LEU A 305 -17.12 7.67 -10.71
C LEU A 305 -18.32 8.62 -10.66
N SER A 306 -18.16 9.91 -10.96
CA SER A 306 -19.30 10.79 -11.29
C SER A 306 -19.67 10.75 -12.79
N SER A 307 -18.93 10.00 -13.60
CA SER A 307 -19.08 9.89 -15.06
C SER A 307 -18.70 8.52 -15.68
N MET A 308 -18.57 7.45 -14.88
CA MET A 308 -18.22 6.09 -15.35
C MET A 308 -18.97 4.97 -14.61
N ASN A 309 -19.30 3.93 -15.37
CA ASN A 309 -20.13 2.79 -15.00
C ASN A 309 -19.50 1.75 -14.04
N VAL A 310 -20.37 1.13 -13.23
CA VAL A 310 -20.26 -0.14 -12.52
C VAL A 310 -19.53 -1.26 -13.31
N ASN A 311 -19.71 -1.36 -14.63
CA ASN A 311 -19.20 -2.49 -15.41
C ASN A 311 -17.69 -2.53 -15.66
N GLN A 312 -17.03 -1.37 -15.66
CA GLN A 312 -15.56 -1.38 -15.68
C GLN A 312 -14.97 -1.87 -14.36
N ALA A 313 -15.73 -1.79 -13.26
CA ALA A 313 -15.35 -2.42 -12.00
C ALA A 313 -15.55 -3.94 -12.05
N CYS A 314 -16.61 -4.43 -12.70
CA CYS A 314 -16.87 -5.87 -12.88
C CYS A 314 -15.85 -6.55 -13.81
N LYS A 315 -15.46 -5.93 -14.93
CA LYS A 315 -14.42 -6.47 -15.85
C LYS A 315 -13.00 -6.48 -15.27
N LEU A 316 -12.74 -5.76 -14.17
CA LEU A 316 -11.45 -5.74 -13.48
C LEU A 316 -11.42 -6.69 -12.27
N LEU A 317 -12.58 -7.13 -11.79
CA LEU A 317 -12.75 -8.24 -10.85
C LEU A 317 -12.83 -9.55 -11.66
N GLY A 318 -11.70 -10.00 -12.21
CA GLY A 318 -11.65 -11.31 -12.87
C GLY A 318 -12.16 -12.42 -11.94
N ASP A 319 -13.05 -13.26 -12.44
CA ASP A 319 -13.67 -14.46 -11.84
C ASP A 319 -13.17 -14.80 -10.42
N ASP A 320 -13.80 -14.19 -9.41
CA ASP A 320 -13.69 -14.62 -8.02
C ASP A 320 -15.10 -15.00 -7.53
N GLN A 321 -15.40 -16.29 -7.73
CA GLN A 321 -16.33 -17.16 -7.00
C GLN A 321 -17.65 -16.54 -6.48
N TYR A 322 -18.72 -16.78 -7.25
CA TYR A 322 -20.06 -16.97 -6.71
C TYR A 322 -20.04 -18.05 -5.61
N PHE A 323 -20.50 -17.72 -4.40
CA PHE A 323 -20.84 -18.70 -3.38
C PHE A 323 -22.37 -18.85 -3.35
N ARG A 324 -22.86 -20.03 -3.74
CA ARG A 324 -24.15 -20.54 -3.28
C ARG A 324 -23.89 -21.47 -2.10
N ALA A 325 -24.60 -21.24 -1.01
CA ALA A 325 -24.68 -22.18 0.10
C ALA A 325 -25.87 -23.12 -0.15
N ASP A 326 -25.62 -24.43 -0.10
CA ASP A 326 -26.65 -25.45 0.03
C ASP A 326 -26.96 -25.64 1.52
N ASP A 327 -28.25 -25.70 1.85
CA ASP A 327 -28.81 -25.88 3.18
C ASP A 327 -28.74 -27.34 3.66
N GLU A 328 -28.43 -27.55 4.95
CA GLU A 328 -29.02 -28.63 5.74
C GLU A 328 -28.94 -28.34 7.26
N HIS A 329 -30.07 -28.57 7.94
CA HIS A 329 -30.41 -28.25 9.33
C HIS A 329 -29.70 -29.11 10.42
N ILE A 330 -29.53 -28.56 11.64
CA ILE A 330 -30.28 -28.90 12.88
C ILE A 330 -29.70 -28.18 14.13
N ASN A 331 -30.61 -27.90 15.07
CA ASN A 331 -30.66 -26.94 16.17
C ASN A 331 -29.99 -27.29 17.53
N ALA A 332 -29.99 -26.25 18.39
CA ALA A 332 -30.10 -26.20 19.88
C ALA A 332 -28.82 -26.36 20.73
N SER A 333 -28.55 -25.62 21.82
CA SER A 333 -29.18 -24.48 22.53
C SER A 333 -28.25 -23.98 23.68
N ILE A 334 -28.64 -22.85 24.32
CA ILE A 334 -28.32 -22.33 25.69
C ILE A 334 -27.09 -21.40 25.81
N ARG A 335 -27.24 -20.06 25.85
CA ARG A 335 -27.70 -19.09 26.90
C ARG A 335 -26.67 -18.71 28.01
N GLN A 336 -26.39 -17.39 28.01
CA GLN A 336 -26.18 -16.45 29.12
C GLN A 336 -25.07 -16.68 30.16
N ARG A 337 -24.20 -15.66 30.31
CA ARG A 337 -24.18 -14.80 31.51
C ARG A 337 -23.37 -13.52 31.31
N GLN A 338 -24.03 -12.38 31.55
CA GLN A 338 -23.39 -11.10 31.86
C GLN A 338 -22.99 -11.05 33.34
N SER A 339 -22.15 -10.05 33.62
CA SER A 339 -22.01 -9.27 34.86
C SER A 339 -20.91 -9.67 35.83
N GLY A 340 -20.11 -8.66 36.21
CA GLY A 340 -19.34 -8.69 37.45
C GLY A 340 -18.07 -7.83 37.45
N GLY A 341 -18.19 -6.59 37.96
CA GLY A 341 -17.17 -6.10 38.89
C GLY A 341 -16.14 -5.09 38.39
N ARG A 342 -16.45 -3.79 38.59
CA ARG A 342 -15.47 -2.71 38.75
C ARG A 342 -14.45 -3.05 39.85
N LYS A 343 -13.18 -2.67 39.66
CA LYS A 343 -12.34 -2.03 40.70
C LYS A 343 -11.22 -1.21 40.06
N SER A 344 -10.93 -0.12 40.73
CA SER A 344 -10.12 1.05 40.36
C SER A 344 -8.70 0.80 39.84
N ALA A 345 -8.31 1.56 38.82
CA ALA A 345 -6.91 1.84 38.50
C ALA A 345 -6.74 3.33 38.13
N SER A 346 -6.81 4.19 39.15
CA SER A 346 -6.20 5.52 39.12
C SER A 346 -4.77 5.39 39.64
N ALA A 347 -3.80 6.06 39.00
CA ALA A 347 -2.36 6.09 39.29
C ALA A 347 -1.43 5.09 38.53
N VAL A 348 -1.44 5.08 37.19
CA VAL A 348 -0.27 4.65 36.36
C VAL A 348 0.00 5.55 35.13
N ILE A 349 -0.74 6.64 34.88
CA ILE A 349 -0.61 7.45 33.65
C ILE A 349 0.25 8.71 33.85
N SER A 350 1.57 8.58 34.03
CA SER A 350 2.44 9.79 33.95
C SER A 350 3.88 9.61 33.44
N ARG A 351 4.29 8.45 32.91
CA ARG A 351 5.69 8.23 32.50
C ARG A 351 5.92 7.79 31.04
N HIS A 352 5.06 8.14 30.09
CA HIS A 352 5.19 7.71 28.68
C HIS A 352 5.30 8.83 27.62
N HIS A 353 5.58 10.08 27.98
CA HIS A 353 5.60 11.19 27.00
C HIS A 353 6.93 11.52 26.30
N ASN A 354 7.97 10.68 26.39
CA ASN A 354 9.25 10.95 25.70
C ASN A 354 9.64 9.92 24.64
N HIS A 355 8.67 9.18 24.07
CA HIS A 355 8.95 8.36 22.90
C HIS A 355 8.87 9.25 21.65
N PRO A 356 9.87 9.26 20.74
CA PRO A 356 9.78 10.02 19.50
C PRO A 356 8.47 9.68 18.79
N ASP A 357 7.72 10.71 18.39
CA ASP A 357 6.37 10.57 17.84
C ASP A 357 6.36 9.49 16.77
N PHE A 358 5.51 8.50 17.01
CA PHE A 358 5.32 7.30 16.19
C PHE A 358 5.09 7.66 14.71
N GLN A 359 4.49 8.82 14.45
CA GLN A 359 4.25 9.37 13.12
C GLN A 359 5.55 9.72 12.35
N SER A 360 6.58 10.26 13.00
CA SER A 360 7.84 10.64 12.31
C SER A 360 8.56 9.45 11.66
N TRP A 361 8.38 8.26 12.25
CA TRP A 361 9.00 7.03 11.79
C TRP A 361 8.29 6.45 10.56
N ASP A 362 6.97 6.61 10.50
CA ASP A 362 6.14 6.22 9.36
C ASP A 362 6.55 6.94 8.08
N TYR A 363 6.83 8.25 8.16
CA TYR A 363 7.32 9.01 7.02
C TYR A 363 8.70 8.54 6.53
N LYS A 364 9.61 8.22 7.46
CA LYS A 364 10.93 7.70 7.11
C LYS A 364 10.84 6.33 6.42
N MET A 365 9.76 5.59 6.63
CA MET A 365 9.51 4.31 5.95
C MET A 365 9.07 4.48 4.50
N MET A 366 8.38 5.58 4.18
CA MET A 366 7.73 5.79 2.88
C MET A 366 8.70 6.29 1.79
N ILE A 367 9.73 7.04 2.16
CA ILE A 367 10.61 7.69 1.19
C ILE A 367 11.81 6.81 0.88
N LYS A 368 11.95 6.43 -0.40
CA LYS A 368 12.97 5.49 -0.84
C LYS A 368 14.34 6.18 -0.83
N SER A 369 15.32 5.58 -0.15
CA SER A 369 16.71 6.05 -0.14
C SER A 369 17.29 6.11 -1.56
N SER A 370 18.33 6.93 -1.77
CA SER A 370 19.03 6.99 -3.05
C SER A 370 19.48 5.60 -3.52
N ILE A 371 19.08 5.24 -4.74
CA ILE A 371 19.40 3.94 -5.33
C ILE A 371 20.79 4.02 -5.94
N LYS A 372 21.69 3.11 -5.53
CA LYS A 372 23.01 2.98 -6.13
C LYS A 372 22.86 2.44 -7.57
N PRO A 373 23.22 3.22 -8.61
CA PRO A 373 23.10 2.80 -10.00
C PRO A 373 24.07 1.67 -10.34
N ALA A 374 23.76 0.94 -11.41
CA ALA A 374 24.62 -0.11 -11.97
C ALA A 374 25.09 -1.14 -10.92
N SER A 375 24.22 -1.45 -9.96
CA SER A 375 24.48 -2.43 -8.90
C SER A 375 23.99 -3.83 -9.28
N ILE A 376 23.44 -4.00 -10.48
CA ILE A 376 23.12 -5.26 -11.16
C ILE A 376 23.85 -5.26 -12.51
N GLN A 377 24.71 -6.24 -12.77
CA GLN A 377 25.42 -6.38 -14.05
C GLN A 377 24.56 -7.15 -15.07
N LEU A 378 24.52 -6.66 -16.31
CA LEU A 378 24.03 -7.42 -17.47
C LEU A 378 25.18 -8.24 -18.10
N PRO A 379 24.93 -9.44 -18.65
CA PRO A 379 23.64 -10.16 -18.73
C PRO A 379 23.45 -11.15 -17.56
N ASP A 380 22.93 -10.71 -16.41
CA ASP A 380 22.40 -11.64 -15.40
C ASP A 380 21.01 -12.13 -15.84
N LYS A 381 20.85 -13.43 -16.08
CA LYS A 381 19.56 -14.06 -16.45
C LYS A 381 18.42 -13.66 -15.50
N ARG A 382 18.72 -13.44 -14.21
CA ARG A 382 17.72 -13.01 -13.22
C ARG A 382 17.25 -11.58 -13.45
N ALA A 383 18.10 -10.72 -14.01
CA ALA A 383 17.70 -9.37 -14.36
C ALA A 383 16.68 -9.39 -15.51
N SER A 384 16.89 -10.22 -16.53
CA SER A 384 15.91 -10.41 -17.62
C SER A 384 14.57 -10.93 -17.09
N PHE A 385 14.59 -11.94 -16.23
CA PHE A 385 13.35 -12.45 -15.61
C PHE A 385 12.64 -11.42 -14.72
N ALA A 386 13.38 -10.55 -14.04
CA ALA A 386 12.78 -9.46 -13.27
C ALA A 386 12.02 -8.50 -14.20
N GLN A 387 12.67 -8.07 -15.29
CA GLN A 387 12.09 -7.18 -16.29
C GLN A 387 10.80 -7.76 -16.90
N GLU A 388 10.85 -9.01 -17.39
CA GLU A 388 9.70 -9.71 -17.98
C GLU A 388 8.52 -9.77 -17.01
N ASN A 389 8.78 -10.10 -15.74
CA ASN A 389 7.73 -10.19 -14.73
C ASN A 389 7.11 -8.83 -14.39
N TYR A 390 7.90 -7.75 -14.31
CA TYR A 390 7.33 -6.42 -14.16
C TYR A 390 6.47 -6.02 -15.37
N GLN A 391 6.95 -6.30 -16.59
CA GLN A 391 6.20 -6.03 -17.82
C GLN A 391 4.87 -6.80 -17.84
N HIS A 392 4.87 -8.10 -17.55
CA HIS A 392 3.64 -8.89 -17.43
C HIS A 392 2.69 -8.32 -16.37
N SER A 393 3.21 -7.92 -15.21
CA SER A 393 2.41 -7.28 -14.16
C SER A 393 1.72 -5.99 -14.65
N ILE A 394 2.41 -5.17 -15.44
CA ILE A 394 1.91 -3.91 -16.00
C ILE A 394 0.90 -4.17 -17.11
N THR A 395 1.18 -5.13 -17.99
CA THR A 395 0.26 -5.53 -19.08
C THR A 395 -1.03 -6.11 -18.54
N LEU A 396 -0.96 -7.02 -17.55
CA LEU A 396 -2.15 -7.61 -16.92
C LEU A 396 -3.02 -6.55 -16.23
N SER A 397 -2.43 -5.48 -15.69
CA SER A 397 -3.17 -4.37 -15.10
C SER A 397 -3.63 -3.32 -16.11
N ARG A 398 -3.38 -3.51 -17.42
CA ARG A 398 -3.62 -2.49 -18.46
C ARG A 398 -2.99 -1.15 -18.09
N GLU A 399 -1.73 -1.19 -17.66
CA GLU A 399 -0.95 -0.04 -17.21
C GLU A 399 -1.43 0.64 -15.91
N ASP A 400 -2.46 0.10 -15.24
CA ASP A 400 -2.96 0.56 -13.93
C ASP A 400 -2.31 -0.18 -12.76
N ASN A 401 -0.97 -0.25 -12.77
CA ASN A 401 -0.20 -0.76 -11.63
C ASN A 401 0.99 0.16 -11.32
N PRO A 402 0.72 1.33 -10.71
CA PRO A 402 1.74 2.32 -10.35
C PRO A 402 2.92 1.75 -9.53
N PRO A 403 2.71 0.82 -8.57
CA PRO A 403 3.82 0.14 -7.90
C PRO A 403 4.75 -0.65 -8.85
N ALA A 404 4.21 -1.44 -9.78
CA ALA A 404 5.01 -2.23 -10.71
C ALA A 404 5.77 -1.33 -11.71
N ILE A 405 5.13 -0.27 -12.22
CA ILE A 405 5.77 0.74 -13.09
C ILE A 405 6.94 1.40 -12.36
N TYR A 406 6.72 1.83 -11.12
CA TYR A 406 7.75 2.45 -10.31
C TYR A 406 8.92 1.49 -10.05
N ASP A 407 8.65 0.25 -9.65
CA ASP A 407 9.69 -0.73 -9.35
C ASP A 407 10.45 -1.19 -10.60
N LEU A 408 9.81 -1.20 -11.77
CA LEU A 408 10.47 -1.37 -13.07
C LEU A 408 11.42 -0.20 -13.39
N GLY A 409 10.99 1.05 -13.17
CA GLY A 409 11.88 2.21 -13.29
C GLY A 409 13.09 2.14 -12.34
N VAL A 410 12.87 1.70 -11.10
CA VAL A 410 13.95 1.42 -10.14
C VAL A 410 14.86 0.29 -10.62
N PHE A 411 14.31 -0.76 -11.21
CA PHE A 411 15.08 -1.84 -11.80
C PHE A 411 16.01 -1.32 -12.90
N TYR A 412 15.52 -0.47 -13.81
CA TYR A 412 16.35 0.14 -14.84
C TYR A 412 17.50 1.00 -14.28
N VAL A 413 17.25 1.76 -13.20
CA VAL A 413 18.32 2.44 -12.46
C VAL A 413 19.38 1.46 -11.94
N LEU A 414 18.96 0.30 -11.44
CA LEU A 414 19.87 -0.71 -10.88
C LEU A 414 20.75 -1.37 -11.95
N VAL A 415 20.25 -1.58 -13.16
CA VAL A 415 21.04 -2.11 -14.29
C VAL A 415 21.83 -1.02 -15.02
N GLY A 416 21.56 0.26 -14.72
CA GLY A 416 22.28 1.40 -15.28
C GLY A 416 21.67 1.94 -16.59
N ASP A 417 20.45 1.52 -16.93
CA ASP A 417 19.67 2.05 -18.05
C ASP A 417 18.91 3.29 -17.60
N ASP A 418 19.59 4.44 -17.67
CA ASP A 418 19.06 5.72 -17.20
C ASP A 418 17.89 6.22 -18.08
N ASP A 419 17.84 5.85 -19.37
CA ASP A 419 16.82 6.33 -20.31
C ASP A 419 15.50 5.57 -20.11
N GLU A 420 15.56 4.24 -20.03
CA GLU A 420 14.36 3.46 -19.79
C GLU A 420 13.81 3.69 -18.37
N ALA A 421 14.68 3.92 -17.39
CA ALA A 421 14.24 4.35 -16.06
C ALA A 421 13.43 5.66 -16.09
N LEU A 422 13.90 6.67 -16.84
CA LEU A 422 13.19 7.94 -17.01
C LEU A 422 11.85 7.72 -17.71
N ASN A 423 11.78 6.88 -18.74
CA ASN A 423 10.54 6.55 -19.44
C ASN A 423 9.48 6.01 -18.47
N GLN A 424 9.83 5.01 -17.65
CA GLN A 424 8.90 4.45 -16.65
C GLN A 424 8.46 5.48 -15.60
N PHE A 425 9.38 6.32 -15.11
CA PHE A 425 9.02 7.40 -14.18
C PHE A 425 8.13 8.46 -14.83
N THR A 426 8.33 8.78 -16.11
CA THR A 426 7.47 9.70 -16.87
C THR A 426 6.05 9.14 -17.03
N ILE A 427 5.89 7.85 -17.35
CA ILE A 427 4.57 7.19 -17.41
C ILE A 427 3.84 7.41 -16.07
N LEU A 428 4.51 7.10 -14.96
CA LEU A 428 3.95 7.26 -13.62
C LEU A 428 3.60 8.71 -13.26
N ILE A 429 4.46 9.66 -13.64
CA ILE A 429 4.25 11.09 -13.41
C ILE A 429 3.07 11.60 -14.25
N ASN A 430 2.87 11.10 -15.46
CA ASN A 430 1.77 11.55 -16.32
C ASN A 430 0.41 10.98 -15.88
N GLN A 431 0.39 9.87 -15.12
CA GLN A 431 -0.83 9.29 -14.53
C GLN A 431 -1.41 10.13 -13.36
N THR A 432 -0.89 11.34 -13.09
CA THR A 432 -1.22 12.18 -11.91
C THR A 432 -2.67 12.62 -11.74
N GLU A 433 -3.53 12.50 -12.75
CA GLU A 433 -4.94 12.90 -12.61
C GLU A 433 -5.69 12.11 -11.52
N PHE A 434 -5.19 10.92 -11.17
CA PHE A 434 -5.73 10.08 -10.11
C PHE A 434 -4.78 10.04 -8.91
N LEU A 435 -4.92 11.04 -8.02
CA LEU A 435 -4.12 11.33 -6.79
C LEU A 435 -3.96 10.19 -5.75
N ARG A 436 -4.19 8.92 -6.09
CA ARG A 436 -4.20 7.81 -5.13
C ARG A 436 -2.81 7.31 -4.71
N ASN A 437 -1.75 7.65 -5.45
CA ASN A 437 -0.38 7.17 -5.21
C ASN A 437 0.65 8.30 -5.15
N SER A 438 0.34 9.37 -4.40
CA SER A 438 1.20 10.56 -4.25
C SER A 438 2.65 10.20 -3.91
N LEU A 439 2.87 9.17 -3.10
CA LEU A 439 4.19 8.74 -2.67
C LEU A 439 5.06 8.17 -3.81
N GLN A 440 4.53 7.30 -4.67
CA GLN A 440 5.31 6.76 -5.79
C GLN A 440 5.62 7.84 -6.82
N ILE A 441 4.70 8.79 -7.03
CA ILE A 441 4.92 9.92 -7.93
C ILE A 441 6.02 10.83 -7.37
N ILE A 442 5.96 11.17 -6.08
CA ILE A 442 7.03 11.89 -5.36
C ILE A 442 8.37 11.17 -5.54
N ASN A 443 8.39 9.85 -5.30
CA ASN A 443 9.60 9.06 -5.41
C ASN A 443 10.10 9.00 -6.87
N ALA A 444 9.22 9.01 -7.86
CA ALA A 444 9.60 9.03 -9.28
C ALA A 444 10.21 10.35 -9.69
N TYR A 445 9.63 11.49 -9.28
CA TYR A 445 10.28 12.80 -9.45
C TYR A 445 11.67 12.82 -8.82
N GLU A 446 11.81 12.31 -7.59
CA GLU A 446 13.11 12.27 -6.91
C GLU A 446 14.13 11.38 -7.64
N GLN A 447 13.73 10.20 -8.12
CA GLN A 447 14.63 9.33 -8.90
C GLN A 447 14.99 9.95 -10.25
N SER A 448 14.04 10.57 -10.96
CA SER A 448 14.31 11.30 -12.21
C SER A 448 15.30 12.43 -12.00
N GLY A 449 15.18 13.20 -10.91
CA GLY A 449 16.14 14.23 -10.52
C GLY A 449 17.55 13.68 -10.30
N LEU A 450 17.67 12.53 -9.63
CA LEU A 450 18.95 11.84 -9.43
C LEU A 450 19.56 11.32 -10.74
N ILE A 451 18.73 10.79 -11.65
CA ILE A 451 19.19 10.33 -12.98
C ILE A 451 19.73 11.51 -13.79
N TYR A 452 18.97 12.60 -13.92
CA TYR A 452 19.43 13.78 -14.67
C TYR A 452 20.71 14.37 -14.11
N ARG A 453 20.90 14.34 -12.78
CA ARG A 453 22.17 14.74 -12.18
C ARG A 453 23.33 13.83 -12.60
N ARG A 454 23.14 12.51 -12.68
CA ARG A 454 24.18 11.61 -13.22
C ARG A 454 24.47 11.91 -14.69
N LYS A 455 23.43 12.12 -15.50
CA LYS A 455 23.58 12.49 -16.93
C LYS A 455 24.34 13.81 -17.07
N LYS A 456 24.09 14.79 -16.21
CA LYS A 456 24.87 16.04 -16.10
C LYS A 456 26.36 15.73 -15.91
N HIS A 457 26.73 14.95 -14.89
CA HIS A 457 28.13 14.64 -14.61
C HIS A 457 28.83 13.84 -15.72
N ARG A 458 28.08 13.12 -16.56
CA ARG A 458 28.61 12.37 -17.72
C ARG A 458 28.62 13.18 -19.02
N ALA A 459 27.97 14.34 -19.06
CA ALA A 459 27.86 15.14 -20.27
C ALA A 459 29.22 15.75 -20.64
N LYS A 460 29.66 15.52 -21.88
CA LYS A 460 30.90 16.12 -22.43
C LYS A 460 30.66 17.52 -23.01
N VAL A 461 29.41 17.82 -23.37
CA VAL A 461 29.01 19.07 -24.01
C VAL A 461 28.32 19.97 -22.99
N LYS A 462 28.83 21.19 -22.81
CA LYS A 462 28.33 22.17 -21.85
C LYS A 462 26.80 22.40 -21.96
N LYS A 463 26.28 22.53 -23.19
CA LYS A 463 24.83 22.67 -23.44
C LYS A 463 24.02 21.49 -22.91
N ALA A 464 24.51 20.26 -23.05
CA ALA A 464 23.84 19.07 -22.53
C ALA A 464 23.95 18.99 -21.00
N GLU A 465 25.10 19.36 -20.44
CA GLU A 465 25.29 19.49 -18.99
C GLU A 465 24.28 20.47 -18.39
N GLU A 466 24.16 21.67 -18.95
CA GLU A 466 23.23 22.71 -18.52
C GLU A 466 21.76 22.24 -18.62
N LYS A 467 21.39 21.60 -19.73
CA LYS A 467 20.06 21.01 -19.92
C LYS A 467 19.74 19.97 -18.83
N HIS A 468 20.65 19.02 -18.60
CA HIS A 468 20.45 17.99 -17.57
C HIS A 468 20.44 18.58 -16.15
N ALA A 469 21.23 19.63 -15.89
CA ALA A 469 21.20 20.33 -14.62
C ALA A 469 19.85 21.03 -14.39
N ALA A 470 19.28 21.64 -15.42
CA ALA A 470 17.96 22.28 -15.36
C ALA A 470 16.84 21.26 -15.09
N GLU A 471 16.82 20.14 -15.84
CA GLU A 471 15.83 19.07 -15.63
C GLU A 471 15.97 18.45 -14.24
N SER A 472 17.19 18.19 -13.77
CA SER A 472 17.43 17.67 -12.41
C SER A 472 16.82 18.57 -11.34
N ARG A 473 17.03 19.90 -11.44
CA ARG A 473 16.44 20.88 -10.52
C ARG A 473 14.91 20.87 -10.58
N LYS A 474 14.34 20.89 -11.78
CA LYS A 474 12.89 20.85 -12.01
C LYS A 474 12.25 19.64 -11.33
N MET A 475 12.84 18.45 -11.52
CA MET A 475 12.34 17.21 -10.92
C MET A 475 12.41 17.23 -9.39
N PHE A 476 13.53 17.69 -8.80
CA PHE A 476 13.64 17.81 -7.34
C PHE A 476 12.67 18.83 -6.75
N GLN A 477 12.46 19.97 -7.42
CA GLN A 477 11.52 20.99 -6.99
C GLN A 477 10.08 20.44 -7.00
N ALA A 478 9.69 19.72 -8.05
CA ALA A 478 8.38 19.07 -8.13
C ALA A 478 8.20 18.00 -7.03
N ALA A 479 9.20 17.14 -6.81
CA ALA A 479 9.18 16.16 -5.72
C ALA A 479 8.94 16.84 -4.36
N LEU A 480 9.68 17.91 -4.08
CA LEU A 480 9.60 18.60 -2.81
C LEU A 480 8.29 19.36 -2.64
N GLN A 481 7.79 20.03 -3.68
CA GLN A 481 6.48 20.69 -3.66
C GLN A 481 5.36 19.69 -3.36
N MET A 482 5.32 18.56 -4.07
CA MET A 482 4.34 17.50 -3.82
C MET A 482 4.47 16.93 -2.41
N GLN A 483 5.69 16.76 -1.91
CA GLN A 483 5.92 16.32 -0.54
C GLN A 483 5.42 17.33 0.48
N CYS A 484 5.63 18.63 0.27
CA CYS A 484 5.11 19.67 1.16
C CYS A 484 3.59 19.66 1.14
N GLN A 485 2.96 19.58 -0.04
CA GLN A 485 1.50 19.43 -0.16
C GLN A 485 0.98 18.19 0.58
N PHE A 486 1.68 17.05 0.42
CA PHE A 486 1.34 15.81 1.09
C PHE A 486 1.49 15.92 2.62
N VAL A 487 2.58 16.51 3.11
CA VAL A 487 2.78 16.76 4.54
C VAL A 487 1.74 17.72 5.09
N SER A 488 1.46 18.83 4.40
CA SER A 488 0.47 19.82 4.84
C SER A 488 -0.94 19.25 4.91
N SER A 489 -1.24 18.20 4.14
CA SER A 489 -2.50 17.44 4.27
C SER A 489 -2.57 16.57 5.52
N ILE A 490 -1.48 16.44 6.28
CA ILE A 490 -1.35 15.61 7.47
C ILE A 490 -1.11 16.54 8.66
N HIS A 491 -2.20 16.98 9.29
CA HIS A 491 -2.23 18.11 10.25
C HIS A 491 -1.43 17.89 11.56
N THR A 492 -0.80 16.73 11.78
CA THR A 492 -0.26 16.37 13.11
C THR A 492 1.20 15.89 13.14
N CYS A 493 1.88 15.69 12.01
CA CYS A 493 3.27 15.22 12.05
C CYS A 493 4.28 16.33 11.74
N VAL A 494 5.31 16.46 12.57
CA VAL A 494 6.54 17.21 12.27
C VAL A 494 7.47 16.29 11.47
N PRO A 495 7.66 16.47 10.16
CA PRO A 495 8.58 15.62 9.41
C PRO A 495 10.01 16.07 9.68
N ASP A 496 10.89 15.13 10.05
CA ASP A 496 12.33 15.39 10.05
C ASP A 496 12.86 15.41 8.61
N PHE A 497 12.68 16.54 7.94
CA PHE A 497 13.10 16.75 6.54
C PHE A 497 14.63 16.70 6.38
N LYS A 498 15.39 17.09 7.42
CA LYS A 498 16.86 17.17 7.37
C LYS A 498 17.51 15.79 7.36
N ALA A 499 16.97 14.83 8.11
CA ALA A 499 17.55 13.48 8.19
C ALA A 499 17.10 12.53 7.08
N THR A 500 16.05 12.88 6.31
CA THR A 500 15.34 11.89 5.49
C THR A 500 15.42 12.10 3.98
N ARG A 501 15.94 13.23 3.47
CA ARG A 501 15.75 13.57 2.05
C ARG A 501 16.99 13.99 1.28
N PRO A 502 17.49 13.14 0.37
CA PRO A 502 18.48 13.51 -0.64
C PRO A 502 18.03 14.72 -1.46
N SER A 503 16.77 14.75 -1.94
CA SER A 503 16.21 15.88 -2.72
C SER A 503 16.34 17.23 -2.01
N PHE A 504 15.99 17.30 -0.71
CA PHE A 504 16.13 18.51 0.09
C PHE A 504 17.60 18.93 0.27
N PHE A 505 18.46 17.98 0.69
CA PHE A 505 19.89 18.25 0.86
C PHE A 505 20.55 18.74 -0.43
N GLU A 506 20.17 18.15 -1.57
CA GLU A 506 20.71 18.49 -2.88
C GLU A 506 20.21 19.87 -3.36
N LEU A 507 18.94 20.20 -3.15
CA LEU A 507 18.42 21.55 -3.43
C LEU A 507 19.11 22.61 -2.56
N CYS A 508 19.29 22.35 -1.26
CA CYS A 508 20.05 23.24 -0.37
C CYS A 508 21.52 23.36 -0.80
N SER A 509 22.14 22.27 -1.28
CA SER A 509 23.52 22.29 -1.77
C SER A 509 23.65 23.09 -3.07
N ALA A 510 22.66 22.98 -3.98
CA ALA A 510 22.61 23.77 -5.21
C ALA A 510 22.45 25.27 -4.92
N GLY A 511 21.65 25.66 -3.91
CA GLY A 511 21.43 27.06 -3.52
C GLY A 511 22.63 27.75 -2.87
N LYS A 512 23.62 26.99 -2.37
CA LYS A 512 24.88 27.54 -1.86
C LYS A 512 25.82 28.03 -2.95
N SER A 513 25.56 27.72 -4.22
CA SER A 513 26.30 28.30 -5.33
C SER A 513 25.95 29.79 -5.47
N LYS A 514 26.96 30.67 -5.47
CA LYS A 514 26.81 32.14 -5.33
C LYS A 514 26.03 32.85 -6.46
N ASN A 515 25.59 32.14 -7.49
CA ASN A 515 25.18 32.73 -8.77
C ASN A 515 23.71 32.53 -9.17
N SER A 516 22.81 32.13 -8.26
CA SER A 516 21.39 32.03 -8.61
C SER A 516 20.48 32.54 -7.49
N GLN A 517 20.05 33.79 -7.64
CA GLN A 517 19.05 34.43 -6.79
C GLN A 517 17.72 33.66 -6.82
N GLU A 518 17.35 33.06 -7.95
CA GLU A 518 16.17 32.18 -8.09
C GLU A 518 16.26 30.93 -7.21
N ILE A 519 17.42 30.25 -7.17
CA ILE A 519 17.58 29.06 -6.32
C ILE A 519 17.55 29.46 -4.84
N GLN A 520 18.11 30.62 -4.47
CA GLN A 520 18.00 31.13 -3.10
C GLN A 520 16.55 31.48 -2.75
N PHE A 521 15.78 32.02 -3.69
CA PHE A 521 14.36 32.33 -3.50
C PHE A 521 13.51 31.06 -3.39
N GLU A 522 13.79 30.01 -4.17
CA GLU A 522 13.12 28.72 -4.04
C GLU A 522 13.54 27.99 -2.76
N VAL A 523 14.83 28.00 -2.40
CA VAL A 523 15.29 27.46 -1.11
C VAL A 523 14.62 28.22 0.05
N ALA A 524 14.51 29.55 -0.05
CA ALA A 524 13.76 30.35 0.91
C ALA A 524 12.26 29.99 0.89
N ARG A 525 11.61 29.87 -0.26
CA ARG A 525 10.21 29.45 -0.39
C ARG A 525 9.97 28.04 0.16
N LEU A 526 10.93 27.14 0.00
CA LEU A 526 10.93 25.80 0.58
C LEU A 526 11.08 25.85 2.09
N PHE A 527 12.00 26.69 2.60
CA PHE A 527 12.06 27.00 4.02
C PHE A 527 10.75 27.63 4.51
N ASP A 528 10.05 28.44 3.70
CA ASP A 528 8.75 29.06 3.99
C ASP A 528 7.59 28.07 3.98
N MET A 529 7.60 27.10 3.08
CA MET A 529 6.66 25.98 3.10
C MET A 529 6.90 25.09 4.32
N ILE A 530 8.14 25.02 4.82
CA ILE A 530 8.50 24.39 6.09
C ILE A 530 8.20 25.31 7.30
N LYS A 531 8.12 26.66 7.13
CA LYS A 531 7.90 27.68 8.19
C LYS A 531 6.59 27.53 8.96
N VAL A 532 5.62 26.75 8.47
CA VAL A 532 4.31 26.58 9.12
C VAL A 532 4.35 25.62 10.35
N TYR A 533 5.48 24.96 10.64
CA TYR A 533 5.59 23.99 11.73
C TYR A 533 6.51 24.46 12.91
N VAL A 534 5.93 25.34 13.74
CA VAL A 534 6.11 25.58 15.20
C VAL A 534 7.49 25.96 15.80
N ASP A 535 8.67 25.55 15.31
CA ASP A 535 9.98 25.88 15.97
C ASP A 535 10.85 26.93 15.25
N TYR A 536 10.18 28.01 14.88
CA TYR A 536 10.63 29.20 14.17
C TYR A 536 11.74 30.04 14.87
N LEU A 537 12.01 29.89 16.17
CA LEU A 537 12.69 30.94 16.94
C LEU A 537 14.21 30.79 17.16
N SER A 538 14.78 29.59 17.00
CA SER A 538 16.23 29.37 17.25
C SER A 538 17.09 29.66 16.02
N VAL A 539 16.63 29.26 14.83
CA VAL A 539 17.37 29.40 13.56
C VAL A 539 17.32 30.84 13.01
N LEU A 540 16.20 31.56 13.17
CA LEU A 540 16.12 32.98 12.82
C LEU A 540 17.00 33.87 13.70
N LYS A 541 17.29 33.45 14.94
CA LYS A 541 18.23 34.12 15.83
C LYS A 541 19.67 34.02 15.30
N GLU A 542 20.00 32.91 14.64
CA GLU A 542 21.29 32.67 14.00
C GLU A 542 21.37 33.38 12.63
N MET A 543 20.28 33.42 11.87
CA MET A 543 20.21 34.13 10.58
C MET A 543 20.19 35.66 10.70
N ARG A 544 19.75 36.23 11.85
CA ARG A 544 19.93 37.66 12.17
C ARG A 544 21.40 38.13 12.20
N GLY A 545 22.36 37.20 12.22
CA GLY A 545 23.79 37.48 12.05
C GLY A 545 24.22 37.78 10.61
N PHE A 546 23.39 37.51 9.60
CA PHE A 546 23.69 37.82 8.20
C PHE A 546 23.13 39.20 7.83
N ARG A 547 24.00 40.21 7.72
CA ARG A 547 23.66 41.49 7.08
C ARG A 547 23.68 41.33 5.56
N PRO A 548 22.62 41.71 4.82
CA PRO A 548 22.67 41.83 3.37
C PRO A 548 23.62 42.97 2.97
N ARG A 549 24.43 42.76 1.92
CA ARG A 549 25.37 43.77 1.40
C ARG A 549 24.72 44.87 0.55
N THR A 550 23.41 44.87 0.35
CA THR A 550 22.70 45.93 -0.36
C THR A 550 21.28 46.10 0.18
N PRO A 551 20.80 47.34 0.40
CA PRO A 551 19.44 47.60 0.86
C PRO A 551 18.43 47.38 -0.28
N LEU A 552 17.42 46.56 -0.02
CA LEU A 552 16.27 46.39 -0.91
C LEU A 552 15.31 47.59 -0.76
N THR A 553 14.85 48.13 -1.89
CA THR A 553 13.98 49.31 -1.92
C THR A 553 12.52 49.00 -1.58
N PRO A 554 11.78 49.94 -0.94
CA PRO A 554 10.39 49.74 -0.48
C PRO A 554 9.34 49.41 -1.54
N SER A 555 9.64 49.50 -2.84
CA SER A 555 8.70 49.17 -3.92
C SER A 555 8.41 47.67 -4.05
N PHE A 556 9.30 46.81 -3.54
CA PHE A 556 9.16 45.35 -3.65
C PHE A 556 8.00 44.79 -2.81
N TRP A 557 7.62 45.46 -1.72
CA TRP A 557 6.59 44.97 -0.79
C TRP A 557 5.16 45.42 -1.10
N ARG A 558 4.93 46.19 -2.18
CA ARG A 558 3.58 46.69 -2.52
C ARG A 558 2.89 45.93 -3.66
N GLN A 559 3.51 44.90 -4.22
CA GLN A 559 2.97 44.18 -5.39
C GLN A 559 2.75 42.67 -5.19
N HIS A 560 2.98 42.16 -3.98
CA HIS A 560 2.71 40.78 -3.57
C HIS A 560 2.16 40.79 -2.14
#